data_AF-A0A7V0P6B3-F1
#
_entry.id   AF-A0A7V0P6B3-F1
#
_cell.length_a   1.000
_cell.length_b   1.000
_cell.length_c   1.000
_cell.angle_alpha   90.00
_cell.angle_beta   90.00
_cell.angle_gamma   90.00
#
_symmetry.space_group_name_H-M   'P 1'
#
loop_
_entity.id
_entity.type
_entity.pdbx_description
1 polymer ?
#
loop_
_entity_poly.entity_id
_entity_poly.type
_entity_poly.pdbx_seq_one_letter_code
_entity_poly.pdbx_strand_id
1 'polypeptide(L)' 'MGKRELLIPEEIYRAIADNLSRLGASSVEEFVVYLLTDELRRQGILRAYGPEEEKALEEHLRDLGYTD' A
#
# COMPACT_ATOMS: atom_id res chain seq x y z
N MET A 1 3.83 15.76 -2.69
CA MET A 1 2.58 15.01 -2.98
C MET A 1 1.43 15.73 -2.31
N GLY A 2 0.32 15.98 -3.01
CA GLY A 2 -0.83 16.70 -2.46
C GLY A 2 -1.84 15.74 -1.83
N LYS A 3 -2.34 16.06 -0.62
CA LYS A 3 -3.46 15.34 -0.01
C LYS A 3 -4.73 15.71 -0.77
N ARG A 4 -5.46 14.72 -1.30
CA ARG A 4 -6.81 14.90 -1.85
C ARG A 4 -7.81 14.26 -0.92
N GLU A 5 -8.92 14.93 -0.70
CA GLU A 5 -10.04 14.37 0.03
C GLU A 5 -10.85 13.44 -0.88
N LEU A 6 -11.17 12.26 -0.35
CA LEU A 6 -12.03 11.28 -0.99
C LEU A 6 -13.26 11.09 -0.11
N LEU A 7 -14.44 11.32 -0.69
CA LEU A 7 -15.69 11.02 -0.02
C LEU A 7 -15.98 9.54 -0.23
N ILE A 8 -16.00 8.77 0.85
CA ILE A 8 -16.49 7.40 0.85
C ILE A 8 -17.85 7.34 1.58
N PRO A 9 -18.76 6.46 1.15
CA PRO A 9 -20.00 6.22 1.86
C PRO A 9 -19.75 5.91 3.33
N GLU A 10 -20.57 6.47 4.22
CA GLU A 10 -20.44 6.30 5.67
C GLU A 10 -20.49 4.83 6.08
N GLU A 11 -21.33 4.02 5.41
CA GLU A 11 -21.42 2.58 5.66
C GLU A 11 -20.08 1.87 5.42
N ILE A 12 -19.34 2.27 4.38
CA ILE A 12 -18.04 1.68 4.02
C ILE A 12 -17.01 2.12 5.03
N TYR A 13 -17.01 3.41 5.40
CA TYR A 13 -16.12 3.93 6.44
C TYR A 13 -16.28 3.15 7.75
N ARG A 14 -17.53 2.99 8.22
CA ARG A 14 -17.85 2.26 9.45
C ARG A 14 -17.43 0.80 9.36
N ALA A 15 -17.75 0.13 8.26
CA ALA A 15 -17.38 -1.27 8.06
C ALA A 15 -15.85 -1.48 8.12
N ILE A 16 -15.06 -0.56 7.55
CA ILE A 16 -13.60 -0.62 7.63
C ILE A 16 -13.14 -0.33 9.07
N ALA A 17 -13.64 0.75 9.68
CA ALA A 17 -13.27 1.17 11.03
C ALA A 17 -13.50 0.05 12.07
N ASP A 18 -14.63 -0.64 11.98
CA ASP A 18 -15.01 -1.73 12.89
C ASP A 18 -14.16 -3.01 12.69
N ASN A 19 -13.43 -3.12 11.58
CA ASN A 19 -12.65 -4.31 11.22
C ASN A 19 -11.14 -4.03 11.07
N LEU A 20 -10.63 -2.86 11.45
CA LEU A 20 -9.22 -2.48 11.26
C LEU A 20 -8.21 -3.54 11.75
N SER A 21 -8.43 -4.11 12.94
CA SER A 21 -7.56 -5.16 13.49
C SER A 21 -7.56 -6.44 12.66
N ARG A 22 -8.70 -6.80 12.04
CA ARG A 22 -8.83 -7.97 11.15
C ARG A 22 -8.23 -7.70 9.77
N LEU A 23 -8.27 -6.44 9.35
CA LEU A 23 -7.70 -5.96 8.09
C LEU A 23 -6.19 -5.70 8.19
N GLY A 24 -5.61 -5.80 9.39
CA GLY A 24 -4.18 -5.55 9.61
C GLY A 24 -3.78 -4.10 9.42
N ALA A 25 -4.71 -3.15 9.62
CA ALA A 25 -4.48 -1.72 9.42
C ALA A 25 -4.66 -0.94 10.74
N SER A 26 -3.93 0.16 10.87
CA SER A 26 -3.97 1.05 12.04
C SER A 26 -4.99 2.17 11.87
N SER A 27 -5.40 2.47 10.62
CA SER A 27 -6.41 3.48 10.32
C SER A 27 -7.15 3.19 9.00
N VAL A 28 -8.32 3.80 8.83
CA VAL A 28 -9.09 3.72 7.57
C VAL A 28 -8.30 4.34 6.41
N GLU A 29 -7.59 5.44 6.64
CA GLU A 29 -6.76 6.10 5.62
C GLU A 29 -5.65 5.17 5.12
N GLU A 30 -4.93 4.52 6.04
CA GLU A 30 -3.90 3.53 5.71
C GLU A 30 -4.47 2.37 4.90
N PHE A 31 -5.60 1.81 5.34
CA PHE A 31 -6.25 0.70 4.64
C PHE A 31 -6.67 1.09 3.21
N VAL A 32 -7.29 2.26 3.03
CA VAL A 32 -7.71 2.75 1.72
C VAL A 32 -6.50 3.00 0.82
N VAL A 33 -5.43 3.60 1.34
CA VAL A 33 -4.19 3.82 0.59
C VAL A 33 -3.58 2.49 0.15
N TYR A 34 -3.50 1.50 1.05
CA TYR A 34 -3.00 0.17 0.73
C TYR A 34 -3.80 -0.47 -0.40
N LEU A 35 -5.13 -0.47 -0.29
CA LEU A 35 -6.02 -1.15 -1.23
C LEU A 35 -6.02 -0.47 -2.61
N LEU A 36 -6.01 0.86 -2.65
CA LEU A 36 -5.88 1.61 -3.90
C LEU A 36 -4.50 1.42 -4.54
N THR A 37 -3.43 1.37 -3.73
CA THR A 37 -2.08 1.13 -4.24
C THR A 37 -1.96 -0.28 -4.83
N ASP A 38 -2.50 -1.30 -4.16
CA ASP A 38 -2.53 -2.68 -4.67
C ASP A 38 -3.31 -2.78 -5.98
N GLU A 39 -4.49 -2.16 -6.05
CA GLU A 39 -5.32 -2.16 -7.25
C GLU A 39 -4.62 -1.45 -8.43
N LEU A 40 -4.01 -0.28 -8.19
CA LEU A 40 -3.25 0.43 -9.20
C LEU A 40 -2.02 -0.37 -9.67
N ARG A 41 -1.39 -1.16 -8.79
CA ARG A 41 -0.32 -2.09 -9.18
C ARG A 41 -0.85 -3.23 -10.05
N ARG A 42 -1.98 -3.84 -9.70
CA ARG A 42 -2.63 -4.89 -10.50
C ARG A 42 -3.00 -4.41 -11.90
N GLN A 43 -3.42 -3.15 -12.01
CA GLN A 43 -3.72 -2.52 -13.29
C GLN A 43 -2.46 -2.08 -14.07
N GLY A 44 -1.26 -2.26 -13.51
CA GLY A 44 0.00 -1.85 -14.12
C GLY A 44 0.21 -0.33 -14.16
N ILE A 45 -0.62 0.45 -13.44
CA ILE A 45 -0.52 1.90 -13.35
C ILE A 45 0.63 2.29 -12.43
N LEU A 46 0.71 1.64 -11.26
CA LEU A 46 1.85 1.75 -10.36
C LEU A 46 2.81 0.58 -10.60
N ARG A 47 4.11 0.84 -10.60
CA ARG A 47 5.12 -0.23 -10.56
C ARG A 47 5.09 -0.90 -9.18
N ALA A 48 5.38 -2.21 -9.14
CA ALA A 48 5.40 -2.99 -7.91
C ALA A 48 6.40 -2.44 -6.89
N TYR A 49 7.52 -1.88 -7.38
CA TYR A 49 8.49 -1.09 -6.64
C TYR A 49 8.85 0.15 -7.46
N GLY A 50 9.08 1.28 -6.79
CA GLY A 50 9.79 2.38 -7.44
C GLY A 50 11.22 1.92 -7.81
N PRO A 51 11.86 2.45 -8.87
CA PRO A 51 13.24 2.07 -9.22
C PRO A 51 14.24 2.28 -8.07
N GLU A 52 13.95 3.22 -7.16
CA GLU A 52 14.73 3.44 -5.93
C GLU A 52 14.50 2.33 -4.89
N GLU A 53 13.26 1.88 -4.71
CA GLU A 53 12.92 0.78 -3.78
C GLU A 53 13.41 -0.57 -4.30
N GLU A 54 13.36 -0.78 -5.61
CA GLU A 54 13.87 -1.98 -6.28
C GLU A 54 15.40 -2.07 -6.11
N LYS A 55 16.10 -0.95 -6.24
CA LYS A 55 17.54 -0.87 -6.02
C LYS A 55 17.92 -1.06 -4.55
N ALA A 56 17.17 -0.46 -3.63
CA ALA A 56 17.38 -0.66 -2.19
C ALA A 56 17.09 -2.11 -1.76
N LEU A 57 16.09 -2.75 -2.39
CA LEU A 57 15.78 -4.15 -2.18
C LEU A 57 16.87 -5.06 -2.77
N GLU A 58 17.37 -4.79 -3.97
CA GLU A 58 18.52 -5.50 -4.57
C GLU A 58 19.77 -5.39 -3.71
N GLU A 59 20.09 -4.20 -3.21
CA GLU A 59 21.23 -3.99 -2.30
C GLU A 59 21.04 -4.80 -1.01
N HIS A 60 19.84 -4.78 -0.43
CA HIS A 60 19.54 -5.55 0.77
C HIS A 60 19.60 -7.07 0.55
N LEU A 61 19.12 -7.57 -0.60
CA LEU A 61 19.17 -8.99 -0.96
C LEU A 61 20.60 -9.45 -1.24
N ARG A 62 21.43 -8.59 -1.85
CA ARG A 62 22.87 -8.82 -2.04
C ARG A 62 23.61 -8.91 -0.71
N ASP A 63 23.33 -8.01 0.22
CA ASP A 63 23.92 -8.03 1.57
C ASP A 63 23.57 -9.30 2.36
N LEU A 64 22.38 -9.86 2.10
CA LEU A 64 21.91 -11.12 2.67
C LEU A 64 22.38 -12.37 1.90
N GLY A 65 23.07 -12.21 0.77
CA GLY A 65 23.61 -13.30 -0.04
C GLY A 65 22.57 -14.09 -0.87
N TYR A 66 21.39 -13.50 -1.13
CA TYR A 66 20.34 -14.15 -1.93
C TYR A 66 20.48 -13.91 -3.44
N THR A 67 21.39 -13.03 -3.85
CA THR A 67 21.65 -12.65 -5.25
C THR A 67 23.15 -12.37 -5.43
N ASP A 68 23.74 -12.92 -6.50
CA ASP A 68 25.16 -12.78 -6.90
C ASP A 68 25.32 -11.63 -7.92
#